data_AF-A0AAW2S1P3-F1
#
_entry.id   AF-A0AAW2S1P3-F1
#
_cell.length_a   1.000
_cell.length_b   1.000
_cell.length_c   1.000
_cell.angle_alpha   90.00
_cell.angle_beta   90.00
_cell.angle_gamma   90.00
#
_symmetry.space_group_name_H-M   'P 1'
#
loop_
_entity.id
_entity.type
_entity.pdbx_description
1 polymer ?
#
loop_
_entity_poly.entity_id
_entity_poly.type
_entity_poly.pdbx_seq_one_letter_code
_entity_poly.pdbx_strand_id
1 'polypeptide(L)' 'MEPPIAKKVKHDMEMFGDVRVDNYYWLRDDSRSDPQVLAYLREENAYTEHFMSGLFG' A
#
# COMPACT_ATOMS: atom_id res chain seq x y z
N MET A 1 2.36 -9.23 -15.80
CA MET A 1 1.59 -8.97 -14.56
C MET A 1 1.27 -7.48 -14.51
N GLU A 2 0.10 -7.07 -14.03
CA GLU A 2 -0.23 -5.65 -13.84
C GLU A 2 0.16 -5.20 -12.43
N PRO A 3 0.53 -3.92 -12.23
CA PRO A 3 0.84 -3.40 -10.90
C PRO A 3 -0.42 -3.46 -10.01
N PRO A 4 -0.30 -3.92 -8.76
CA PRO A 4 -1.44 -3.94 -7.85
C PRO A 4 -1.88 -2.49 -7.56
N ILE A 5 -3.20 -2.31 -7.38
CA ILE A 5 -3.79 -1.01 -7.12
C ILE A 5 -4.35 -1.02 -5.71
N ALA A 6 -3.74 -0.25 -4.80
CA ALA A 6 -4.26 -0.08 -3.45
C ALA A 6 -5.70 0.46 -3.49
N LYS A 7 -6.58 -0.14 -2.68
CA LYS A 7 -7.91 0.42 -2.43
C LYS A 7 -7.80 1.83 -1.85
N LYS A 8 -8.73 2.70 -2.22
CA LYS A 8 -8.88 4.02 -1.62
C LYS A 8 -9.87 3.92 -0.47
N VAL A 9 -9.41 4.22 0.74
CA VAL A 9 -10.23 4.30 1.95
C VAL A 9 -10.06 5.71 2.51
N LYS A 10 -11.11 6.53 2.40
CA LYS A 10 -11.09 7.92 2.86
C LYS A 10 -10.73 7.98 4.35
N HIS A 11 -9.60 8.60 4.67
CA HIS A 11 -9.22 8.96 6.02
C HIS A 11 -8.93 10.46 6.07
N ASP A 12 -9.66 11.18 6.93
CA ASP A 12 -9.48 12.62 7.08
C ASP A 12 -8.45 12.89 8.17
N MET A 13 -7.50 13.77 7.88
CA MET A 13 -6.46 14.22 8.79
C MET A 13 -6.57 15.74 8.96
N GLU A 14 -6.83 16.18 10.18
CA GLU A 14 -6.93 17.59 10.52
C GLU A 14 -5.64 18.07 11.21
N MET A 15 -5.01 19.11 10.66
CA MET A 15 -3.83 19.76 11.25
C MET A 15 -3.83 21.25 10.94
N PHE A 16 -3.53 22.08 11.94
CA PHE A 16 -3.43 23.54 11.81
C PHE A 16 -4.67 24.21 11.18
N GLY A 17 -5.86 23.65 11.41
CA GLY A 17 -7.12 24.15 10.84
C GLY A 17 -7.36 23.76 9.37
N ASP A 18 -6.54 22.89 8.80
CA ASP A 18 -6.71 22.33 7.45
C ASP A 18 -7.06 20.84 7.53
N VAL A 19 -7.92 20.38 6.61
CA VAL A 19 -8.34 18.98 6.50
C VAL A 19 -7.79 18.39 5.20
N ARG A 20 -6.97 17.36 5.33
CA ARG A 20 -6.40 16.60 4.21
C ARG A 20 -6.99 15.20 4.19
N VAL A 21 -7.29 14.69 2.99
CA VAL A 21 -7.73 13.31 2.80
C VAL A 21 -6.56 12.45 2.40
N ASP A 22 -6.24 11.45 3.21
CA ASP A 22 -5.32 10.37 2.87
C ASP A 22 -6.12 9.11 2.56
N ASN A 23 -6.16 8.71 1.29
CA ASN A 23 -6.88 7.51 0.86
C ASN A 23 -6.16 6.20 1.21
N TYR A 24 -4.89 6.27 1.65
CA TYR A 24 -4.00 5.13 1.82
C TYR A 24 -3.47 5.00 3.25
N TYR A 25 -4.00 5.81 4.18
CA TYR A 25 -3.66 5.72 5.61
C TYR A 25 -3.83 4.31 6.18
N TRP A 26 -4.76 3.51 5.63
CA TRP A 26 -5.00 2.12 6.01
C TRP A 26 -3.80 1.18 5.80
N LEU A 27 -2.81 1.55 4.99
CA LEU A 27 -1.57 0.78 4.82
C LEU A 27 -0.66 0.89 6.05
N ARG A 28 -0.88 1.88 6.91
CA ARG A 28 -0.15 2.02 8.17
C ARG A 28 -0.80 1.15 9.24
N ASP A 29 -0.11 0.07 9.62
CA ASP A 29 -0.42 -0.73 10.78
C ASP A 29 0.81 -0.86 11.68
N ASP A 30 0.77 -0.20 12.84
CA ASP A 30 1.87 -0.17 13.80
C ASP A 30 2.12 -1.56 14.43
N SER A 31 1.11 -2.45 14.45
CA SER A 31 1.27 -3.85 14.89
C SER A 31 1.94 -4.75 13.85
N ARG A 32 1.97 -4.32 12.58
CA ARG A 32 2.47 -5.06 11.41
C ARG A 32 1.83 -6.45 11.25
N SER A 33 0.55 -6.58 11.56
CA SER A 33 -0.18 -7.84 11.55
C SER A 33 -1.50 -7.80 10.78
N ASP A 34 -1.96 -6.63 10.33
CA ASP A 34 -3.19 -6.49 9.58
C ASP A 34 -3.14 -7.35 8.30
N PRO A 35 -4.06 -8.31 8.15
CA PRO A 35 -4.03 -9.25 7.03
C PRO A 35 -4.26 -8.58 5.67
N GLN A 36 -4.99 -7.45 5.62
CA GLN A 36 -5.24 -6.70 4.39
C GLN A 36 -4.01 -5.91 3.95
N VAL A 37 -3.32 -5.28 4.90
CA VAL A 37 -2.02 -4.62 4.63
C VAL A 37 -1.01 -5.65 4.12
N LEU A 38 -0.88 -6.77 4.83
CA LEU A 38 0.04 -7.84 4.44
C LEU A 38 -0.32 -8.49 3.09
N ALA A 39 -1.60 -8.60 2.75
CA ALA A 39 -2.04 -9.09 1.45
C ALA A 39 -1.58 -8.16 0.32
N TYR A 40 -1.81 -6.86 0.45
CA TYR A 40 -1.39 -5.88 -0.55
C TYR A 40 0.13 -5.85 -0.72
N LEU A 41 0.90 -5.89 0.37
CA LEU A 41 2.37 -5.94 0.30
C LEU A 41 2.88 -7.21 -0.40
N ARG A 42 2.20 -8.36 -0.25
CA ARG A 42 2.55 -9.58 -1.00
C ARG A 42 2.28 -9.44 -2.49
N GLU A 43 1.20 -8.76 -2.89
CA GLU A 43 0.91 -8.48 -4.30
C GLU A 43 2.01 -7.58 -4.91
N GLU A 44 2.43 -6.54 -4.20
CA GLU A 44 3.54 -5.65 -4.62
C GLU A 44 4.87 -6.42 -4.76
N ASN A 45 5.16 -7.32 -3.81
CA ASN A 45 6.35 -8.17 -3.89
C ASN A 45 6.30 -9.12 -5.09
N ALA A 46 5.16 -9.78 -5.35
CA ALA A 46 5.00 -10.68 -6.48
C ALA A 46 5.16 -9.95 -7.82
N TYR A 47 4.61 -8.72 -7.91
CA TYR A 47 4.85 -7.83 -9.05
C TYR A 47 6.34 -7.50 -9.20
N THR A 48 6.98 -7.04 -8.13
CA THR A 48 8.40 -6.68 -8.14
C THR A 48 9.27 -7.87 -8.57
N GLU A 49 9.06 -9.06 -8.01
CA GLU A 49 9.76 -10.29 -8.37
C GLU A 49 9.60 -10.62 -9.86
N HIS A 50 8.37 -10.55 -10.39
CA HIS A 50 8.09 -10.82 -11.80
C HIS A 50 8.81 -9.86 -12.75
N PHE A 51 8.93 -8.58 -12.40
CA PHE A 51 9.60 -7.58 -13.24
C PHE A 51 11.12 -7.57 -13.06
N MET A 52 11.62 -7.83 -11.85
CA MET A 52 13.05 -7.82 -11.55
C MET A 52 13.76 -9.15 -11.86
N SER A 53 13.04 -10.26 -12.00
CA SER A 53 13.64 -11.57 -12.29
C SER A 53 14.41 -11.62 -13.61
N GLY A 54 14.12 -10.71 -14.55
CA GLY A 54 14.82 -10.59 -15.84
C GLY A 54 15.98 -9.59 -15.85
N LEU A 55 16.22 -8.84 -14.77
CA LEU A 55 17.20 -7.74 -14.72
C LEU A 55 18.57 -8.16 -14.17
N PHE A 56 18.69 -9.36 -13.60
CA PHE A 56 19.95 -9.89 -13.03
C PHE A 56 20.47 -11.14 -13.76
N GLY A 57 19.99 -11.38 -15.00
CA GLY A 57 20.43 -12.48 -15.86
C GLY A 57 21.51 -12.08 -16.85
#